data_AF-A0AAP0P184-F1
#
_entry.id   AF-A0AAP0P184-F1
#
_cell.length_a   1.000
_cell.length_b   1.000
_cell.length_c   1.000
_cell.angle_alpha   90.00
_cell.angle_beta   90.00
_cell.angle_gamma   90.00
#
_symmetry.space_group_name_H-M   'P 1'
#
loop_
_entity.id
_entity.type
_entity.pdbx_description
1 polymer ?
#
loop_
_entity_poly.entity_id
_entity_poly.type
_entity_poly.pdbx_seq_one_letter_code
_entity_poly.pdbx_strand_id
1 'polypeptide(L)'
;MIRVSPWGEFEKIFFFLGALGRDMVRITIPEWHHVSTERKEELWKLVKLRFEGLIEEHMENTLQHIGYLWKCSKSRLRTKIKIAHEKGWSDDKINSDLKPEAVDLVDWLAFRKEAESSTCIVKSNKYKELRSKNKLAHTMSRKGYARLEEEMRVRSGGVDVTRADLWIEAHKNKKGRPHSDEIARVVEKINECQMRSSTSTSQSINKDPIAQVFGPEHQGRVRGLGFGVTPTSVRATTQSSILVRKLQGDFQRLEEKHEQLAELVRSQQMPPSSRQQQNNPPNLRGKKCKIFDWLCTSKLVGEGEIETDDPMHLVDGIPIGGGMYGSVGQLGVGNAILIIVQFCVAGIIVMCLDELLQKGYGLGSGISLFIATNIYETIIWKAFSPMMINAGRGPEFEGVVIALFHLQALLWWL
;
A
#
# COMPACT_ATOMS: atom_id res chain seq x y z
N MET A 1 -5.74 -5.20 1.48
CA MET A 1 -6.97 -5.98 1.83
C MET A 1 -8.16 -5.05 1.63
N ILE A 2 -9.29 -5.53 1.11
CA ILE A 2 -10.55 -4.76 1.20
C ILE A 2 -11.03 -4.83 2.66
N ARG A 3 -10.32 -4.11 3.53
CA ARG A 3 -10.71 -3.84 4.93
C ARG A 3 -11.55 -2.58 5.06
N VAL A 4 -11.61 -1.81 3.97
CA VAL A 4 -12.52 -0.69 3.82
C VAL A 4 -12.90 -0.73 2.35
N SER A 5 -14.09 -1.22 2.05
CA SER A 5 -14.67 -0.89 0.75
C SER A 5 -15.60 0.28 1.01
N PRO A 6 -15.37 1.45 0.40
CA PRO A 6 -16.24 2.62 0.52
C PRO A 6 -17.62 2.41 -0.15
N TRP A 7 -17.95 1.16 -0.52
CA TRP A 7 -19.06 0.84 -1.40
C TRP A 7 -20.33 0.59 -0.57
N GLY A 8 -21.22 1.58 -0.54
CA GLY A 8 -22.60 1.43 -0.06
C GLY A 8 -23.44 0.38 -0.82
N GLU A 9 -22.89 -0.24 -1.88
CA GLU A 9 -23.59 -1.16 -2.79
C GLU A 9 -23.00 -2.59 -2.80
N PHE A 10 -22.54 -3.09 -1.65
CA PHE A 10 -21.94 -4.43 -1.52
C PHE A 10 -22.82 -5.60 -2.00
N GLU A 11 -24.15 -5.46 -2.05
CA GLU A 11 -25.01 -6.52 -2.61
C GLU A 11 -24.93 -6.57 -4.14
N LYS A 12 -24.74 -5.41 -4.77
CA LYS A 12 -24.65 -5.28 -6.23
C LYS A 12 -23.32 -5.79 -6.77
N ILE A 13 -22.24 -5.76 -5.99
CA ILE A 13 -20.95 -6.32 -6.40
C ILE A 13 -21.00 -7.85 -6.46
N PHE A 14 -21.44 -8.54 -5.40
CA PHE A 14 -21.45 -10.00 -5.42
C PHE A 14 -22.43 -10.58 -6.44
N PHE A 15 -23.58 -9.93 -6.64
CA PHE A 15 -24.50 -10.33 -7.70
C PHE A 15 -23.83 -10.25 -9.08
N PHE A 16 -23.14 -9.14 -9.35
CA PHE A 16 -22.46 -8.90 -10.61
C PHE A 16 -21.25 -9.80 -10.83
N LEU A 17 -20.38 -9.97 -9.83
CA LEU A 17 -19.26 -10.92 -9.89
C LEU A 17 -19.77 -12.33 -10.17
N GLY A 18 -20.91 -12.70 -9.59
CA GLY A 18 -21.55 -13.98 -9.83
C GLY A 18 -22.10 -14.10 -11.26
N ALA A 19 -22.67 -13.04 -11.83
CA ALA A 19 -23.15 -13.00 -13.22
C ALA A 19 -21.98 -13.13 -14.20
N LEU A 20 -20.95 -12.29 -14.05
CA LEU A 20 -19.72 -12.37 -14.84
C LEU A 20 -19.11 -13.78 -14.86
N GLY A 21 -19.00 -14.41 -13.68
CA GLY A 21 -18.48 -15.76 -13.57
C GLY A 21 -19.35 -16.80 -14.29
N ARG A 22 -20.67 -16.65 -14.35
CA ARG A 22 -21.56 -17.59 -15.05
C ARG A 22 -21.56 -17.38 -16.56
N ASP A 23 -21.51 -16.13 -16.99
CA ASP A 23 -21.76 -15.76 -18.38
C ASP A 23 -20.47 -15.80 -19.20
N MET A 24 -19.33 -15.50 -18.58
CA MET A 24 -18.04 -15.44 -19.29
C MET A 24 -17.13 -16.65 -19.08
N VAL A 25 -17.38 -17.50 -18.07
CA VAL A 25 -16.52 -18.67 -17.79
C VAL A 25 -17.23 -19.95 -18.15
N ARG A 26 -16.67 -20.67 -19.14
CA ARG A 26 -17.25 -21.92 -19.65
C ARG A 26 -17.49 -22.93 -18.52
N ILE A 27 -18.67 -23.53 -18.53
CA ILE A 27 -19.11 -24.45 -17.48
C ILE A 27 -18.32 -25.77 -17.48
N THR A 28 -17.76 -26.15 -18.63
CA THR A 28 -16.96 -27.37 -18.86
C THR A 28 -15.60 -27.33 -18.19
N ILE A 29 -15.07 -26.15 -17.85
CA ILE A 29 -13.78 -26.02 -17.15
C ILE A 29 -13.88 -26.70 -15.78
N PRO A 30 -12.98 -27.65 -15.43
CA PRO A 30 -13.11 -28.43 -14.20
C PRO A 30 -12.82 -27.60 -12.94
N GLU A 31 -11.77 -26.76 -12.98
CA GLU A 31 -11.30 -25.97 -11.83
C GLU A 31 -10.92 -24.54 -12.20
N TRP A 32 -11.01 -23.62 -11.23
CA TRP A 32 -10.76 -22.19 -11.45
C TRP A 32 -9.33 -21.87 -11.93
N HIS A 33 -8.36 -22.69 -11.54
CA HIS A 33 -6.97 -22.49 -11.94
C HIS A 33 -6.76 -22.75 -13.44
N HIS A 34 -7.61 -23.56 -14.09
CA HIS A 34 -7.59 -23.82 -15.52
C HIS A 34 -8.21 -22.69 -16.38
N VAL A 35 -8.81 -21.66 -15.76
CA VAL A 35 -9.29 -20.49 -16.49
C VAL A 35 -8.07 -19.68 -16.95
N SER A 36 -8.02 -19.34 -18.25
CA SER A 36 -6.90 -18.60 -18.85
C SER A 36 -6.67 -17.24 -18.17
N THR A 37 -5.43 -16.79 -18.21
CA THR A 37 -5.03 -15.46 -17.71
C THR A 37 -5.74 -14.35 -18.47
N GLU A 38 -5.83 -14.46 -19.79
CA GLU A 38 -6.58 -13.52 -20.65
C GLU A 38 -8.03 -13.35 -20.19
N ARG A 39 -8.74 -14.46 -19.93
CA ARG A 39 -10.12 -14.41 -19.46
C ARG A 39 -10.24 -13.79 -18.07
N LYS A 40 -9.26 -14.01 -17.19
CA LYS A 40 -9.19 -13.38 -15.86
C LYS A 40 -8.95 -11.87 -15.98
N GLU A 41 -8.12 -11.44 -16.92
CA GLU A 41 -7.88 -10.01 -17.20
C GLU A 41 -9.13 -9.34 -17.78
N GLU A 42 -9.85 -9.99 -18.70
CA GLU A 42 -11.13 -9.51 -19.22
C GLU A 42 -12.17 -9.33 -18.09
N LEU A 43 -12.30 -10.34 -17.22
CA LEU A 43 -13.16 -10.26 -16.05
C LEU A 43 -12.77 -9.08 -15.15
N TRP A 44 -11.48 -8.87 -14.92
CA TRP A 44 -10.99 -7.76 -14.11
C TRP A 44 -11.29 -6.39 -14.74
N LYS A 45 -11.09 -6.24 -16.06
CA LYS A 45 -11.43 -5.01 -16.80
C LYS A 45 -12.91 -4.65 -16.65
N LEU A 46 -13.81 -5.62 -16.75
CA LEU A 46 -15.26 -5.40 -16.59
C LEU A 46 -15.63 -5.02 -15.16
N VAL A 47 -14.94 -5.57 -14.16
CA VAL A 47 -15.16 -5.16 -12.77
C VAL A 47 -14.68 -3.72 -12.54
N LYS A 48 -13.50 -3.36 -13.05
CA LYS A 48 -13.00 -1.96 -13.00
C LYS A 48 -13.91 -0.98 -13.73
N LEU A 49 -14.50 -1.37 -14.85
CA LEU A 49 -15.43 -0.53 -15.61
C LEU A 49 -16.71 -0.23 -14.82
N ARG A 50 -17.19 -1.19 -14.02
CA ARG A 50 -18.45 -1.03 -13.27
C ARG A 50 -18.27 -0.38 -11.90
N PHE A 51 -17.10 -0.53 -11.30
CA PHE A 51 -16.81 0.01 -9.97
C PHE A 51 -15.57 0.89 -10.06
N GLU A 52 -15.79 2.20 -9.95
CA GLU A 52 -14.71 3.20 -9.87
C GLU A 52 -13.83 2.95 -8.63
N GLY A 53 -12.59 3.46 -8.60
CA GLY A 53 -11.72 3.38 -7.43
C GLY A 53 -11.12 2.01 -7.07
N LEU A 54 -11.24 1.01 -7.95
CA LEU A 54 -10.57 -0.29 -7.78
C LEU A 54 -9.08 -0.22 -8.14
N ILE A 55 -8.23 -0.53 -7.15
CA ILE A 55 -6.77 -0.63 -7.31
C ILE A 55 -6.38 -2.06 -7.68
N GLU A 56 -5.24 -2.23 -8.35
CA GLU A 56 -4.72 -3.53 -8.80
C GLU A 56 -4.52 -4.55 -7.66
N GLU A 57 -4.26 -4.09 -6.42
CA GLU A 57 -4.20 -4.94 -5.22
C GLU A 57 -5.51 -5.72 -4.94
N HIS A 58 -6.63 -5.29 -5.49
CA HIS A 58 -7.92 -5.95 -5.33
C HIS A 58 -8.17 -7.04 -6.37
N MET A 59 -7.37 -7.10 -7.44
CA MET A 59 -7.56 -8.02 -8.57
C MET A 59 -7.62 -9.47 -8.09
N GLU A 60 -6.61 -9.92 -7.35
CA GLU A 60 -6.51 -11.33 -6.96
C GLU A 60 -7.69 -11.76 -6.10
N ASN A 61 -8.03 -10.98 -5.06
CA ASN A 61 -9.15 -11.27 -4.16
C ASN A 61 -10.48 -11.27 -4.92
N THR A 62 -10.66 -10.34 -5.85
CA THR A 62 -11.88 -10.24 -6.68
C THR A 62 -12.02 -11.44 -7.59
N LEU A 63 -10.95 -11.84 -8.28
CA LEU A 63 -10.93 -13.01 -9.15
C LEU A 63 -11.15 -14.30 -8.38
N GLN A 64 -10.52 -14.45 -7.21
CA GLN A 64 -10.79 -15.58 -6.31
C GLN A 64 -12.27 -15.64 -5.90
N HIS A 65 -12.90 -14.48 -5.70
CA HIS A 65 -14.31 -14.40 -5.37
C HIS A 65 -15.21 -14.78 -6.56
N ILE A 66 -14.91 -14.30 -7.78
CA ILE A 66 -15.60 -14.73 -9.00
C ILE A 66 -15.50 -16.25 -9.15
N GLY A 67 -14.30 -16.81 -8.98
CA GLY A 67 -14.08 -18.25 -9.03
C GLY A 67 -14.87 -19.03 -7.98
N TYR A 68 -14.99 -18.49 -6.77
CA TYR A 68 -15.85 -19.07 -5.73
C TYR A 68 -17.34 -19.05 -6.14
N LEU A 69 -17.84 -17.92 -6.64
CA LEU A 69 -19.24 -17.78 -7.06
C LEU A 69 -19.58 -18.66 -8.27
N TRP A 70 -18.68 -18.75 -9.25
CA TRP A 70 -18.78 -19.66 -10.40
C TRP A 70 -18.87 -21.12 -9.93
N LYS A 71 -17.98 -21.55 -9.03
CA LYS A 71 -18.03 -22.90 -8.43
C LYS A 71 -19.35 -23.15 -7.68
N CYS A 72 -19.86 -22.16 -6.93
CA CYS A 72 -21.15 -22.26 -6.26
C CYS A 72 -22.30 -22.40 -7.26
N SER A 73 -22.25 -21.67 -8.38
CA SER A 73 -23.23 -21.80 -9.45
C SER A 73 -23.27 -23.22 -10.02
N LYS A 74 -22.11 -23.79 -10.37
CA LYS A 74 -21.98 -25.19 -10.82
C LYS A 74 -22.56 -26.16 -9.77
N SER A 75 -22.24 -25.96 -8.49
CA SER A 75 -22.76 -26.81 -7.41
C SER A 75 -24.29 -26.74 -7.26
N ARG A 76 -24.89 -25.56 -7.44
CA ARG A 76 -26.36 -25.41 -7.44
C ARG A 76 -26.99 -26.12 -8.63
N LEU A 77 -26.41 -26.00 -9.83
CA LEU A 77 -26.89 -26.69 -11.02
C LEU A 77 -26.85 -28.21 -10.85
N ARG A 78 -25.74 -28.78 -10.37
CA ARG A 78 -25.64 -30.22 -10.06
C ARG A 78 -26.72 -30.68 -9.07
N THR A 79 -27.04 -29.84 -8.08
CA THR A 79 -28.11 -30.14 -7.11
C THR A 79 -29.49 -30.12 -7.76
N LYS A 80 -29.77 -29.13 -8.63
CA LYS A 80 -31.02 -29.07 -9.40
C LYS A 80 -31.19 -30.27 -10.32
N ILE A 81 -30.13 -30.68 -11.03
CA ILE A 81 -30.11 -31.87 -11.89
C ILE A 81 -30.45 -33.12 -11.07
N LYS A 82 -29.78 -33.32 -9.92
CA LYS A 82 -30.08 -34.44 -9.02
C LYS A 82 -31.55 -34.47 -8.58
N ILE A 83 -32.10 -33.33 -8.17
CA ILE A 83 -33.50 -33.21 -7.75
C ILE A 83 -34.45 -33.48 -8.93
N ALA A 84 -34.09 -33.07 -10.15
CA ALA A 84 -34.90 -33.34 -11.34
C ALA A 84 -34.97 -34.84 -11.65
N HIS A 85 -33.85 -35.56 -11.53
CA HIS A 85 -33.86 -37.03 -11.66
C HIS A 85 -34.66 -37.72 -10.55
N GLU A 86 -34.54 -37.27 -9.29
CA GLU A 86 -35.34 -37.80 -8.18
C GLU A 86 -36.85 -37.57 -8.39
N LYS A 87 -37.22 -36.50 -9.11
CA LYS A 87 -38.62 -36.21 -9.51
C LYS A 87 -39.05 -36.91 -10.80
N GLY A 88 -38.19 -37.71 -11.43
CA GLY A 88 -38.49 -38.41 -12.68
C GLY A 88 -38.66 -37.48 -13.89
N TRP A 89 -37.97 -36.33 -13.93
CA TRP A 89 -38.02 -35.46 -15.10
C TRP A 89 -37.36 -36.12 -16.31
N SER A 90 -37.93 -35.90 -17.50
CA SER A 90 -37.30 -36.30 -18.76
C SER A 90 -36.08 -35.43 -19.06
N ASP A 91 -35.17 -35.97 -19.86
CA ASP A 91 -33.97 -35.28 -20.33
C ASP A 91 -34.29 -33.96 -21.06
N ASP A 92 -35.33 -33.96 -21.88
CA ASP A 92 -35.79 -32.75 -22.60
C ASP A 92 -36.29 -31.67 -21.64
N LYS A 93 -36.98 -32.07 -20.56
CA LYS A 93 -37.43 -31.15 -19.52
C LYS A 93 -36.24 -30.58 -18.73
N ILE A 94 -35.23 -31.39 -18.45
CA ILE A 94 -33.99 -30.92 -17.81
C ILE A 94 -33.27 -29.91 -18.71
N ASN A 95 -33.18 -30.18 -20.02
CA ASN A 95 -32.50 -29.31 -20.97
C ASN A 95 -33.24 -28.01 -21.22
N SER A 96 -34.57 -28.00 -21.18
CA SER A 96 -35.38 -26.79 -21.34
C SER A 96 -35.43 -25.94 -20.07
N ASP A 97 -35.65 -26.55 -18.90
CA ASP A 97 -35.88 -25.81 -17.65
C ASP A 97 -34.59 -25.46 -16.87
N LEU A 98 -33.53 -26.26 -16.99
CA LEU A 98 -32.32 -26.11 -16.17
C LEU A 98 -31.09 -25.57 -16.90
N LYS A 99 -31.08 -25.58 -18.24
CA LYS A 99 -29.97 -25.06 -19.04
C LYS A 99 -29.89 -23.54 -18.90
N PRO A 100 -28.75 -22.98 -18.45
CA PRO A 100 -28.56 -21.54 -18.46
C PRO A 100 -28.58 -20.99 -19.89
N GLU A 101 -29.20 -19.83 -20.08
CA GLU A 101 -29.33 -19.18 -21.40
C GLU A 101 -27.97 -18.88 -22.05
N ALA A 102 -27.00 -18.40 -21.26
CA ALA A 102 -25.65 -18.08 -21.70
C ALA A 102 -24.78 -19.30 -22.07
N VAL A 103 -25.24 -20.53 -21.79
CA VAL A 103 -24.46 -21.76 -22.00
C VAL A 103 -24.98 -22.48 -23.26
N ASP A 104 -24.07 -22.80 -24.16
CA ASP A 104 -24.39 -23.57 -25.36
C ASP A 104 -24.85 -25.00 -25.00
N LEU A 105 -25.56 -25.65 -25.94
CA LEU A 105 -26.10 -26.98 -25.67
C LEU A 105 -25.00 -28.05 -25.50
N VAL A 106 -23.86 -27.90 -26.18
CA VAL A 106 -22.77 -28.88 -26.16
C VAL A 106 -22.07 -28.91 -24.80
N ASP A 107 -21.70 -27.74 -24.30
CA ASP A 107 -21.11 -27.50 -22.99
C ASP A 107 -22.09 -27.91 -21.87
N TRP A 108 -23.39 -27.65 -22.06
CA TRP A 108 -24.43 -28.09 -21.11
C TRP A 108 -24.50 -29.61 -21.01
N LEU A 109 -24.57 -30.32 -22.14
CA LEU A 109 -24.62 -31.79 -22.16
C LEU A 109 -23.35 -32.41 -21.58
N ALA A 110 -22.17 -31.85 -21.91
CA ALA A 110 -20.91 -32.27 -21.34
C ALA A 110 -20.88 -32.10 -19.82
N PHE A 111 -21.35 -30.95 -19.31
CA PHE A 111 -21.44 -30.70 -17.88
C PHE A 111 -22.44 -31.64 -17.19
N ARG A 112 -23.57 -31.95 -17.81
CA ARG A 112 -24.56 -32.89 -17.27
C ARG A 112 -23.98 -34.30 -17.14
N LYS A 113 -23.30 -34.78 -18.19
CA LYS A 113 -22.57 -36.07 -18.15
C LYS A 113 -21.54 -36.11 -17.04
N GLU A 114 -20.79 -35.02 -16.83
CA GLU A 114 -19.83 -34.90 -15.71
C GLU A 114 -20.56 -34.89 -14.35
N ALA A 115 -21.69 -34.20 -14.23
CA ALA A 115 -22.46 -34.09 -13.00
C ALA A 115 -23.03 -35.44 -12.53
N GLU A 116 -23.43 -36.28 -13.48
CA GLU A 116 -23.98 -37.63 -13.25
C GLU A 116 -22.88 -38.69 -13.05
N SER A 117 -21.61 -38.34 -13.30
CA SER A 117 -20.49 -39.27 -13.12
C SER A 117 -20.35 -39.73 -11.66
N SER A 118 -19.93 -40.99 -11.49
CA SER A 118 -19.69 -41.61 -10.19
C SER A 118 -18.66 -40.83 -9.35
N THR A 119 -17.62 -40.29 -9.99
CA THR A 119 -16.58 -39.49 -9.33
C THR A 119 -17.16 -38.20 -8.73
N CYS A 120 -18.09 -37.55 -9.43
CA CYS A 120 -18.76 -36.34 -8.94
C CYS A 120 -19.67 -36.64 -7.75
N ILE A 121 -20.40 -37.77 -7.79
CA ILE A 121 -21.27 -38.21 -6.71
C ILE A 121 -20.47 -38.52 -5.44
N VAL A 122 -19.38 -39.28 -5.56
CA VAL A 122 -18.48 -39.61 -4.43
C VAL A 122 -17.91 -38.34 -3.81
N LYS A 123 -17.42 -37.40 -4.65
CA LYS A 123 -16.92 -36.10 -4.19
C LYS A 123 -18.01 -35.30 -3.46
N SER A 124 -19.22 -35.24 -4.01
CA SER A 124 -20.37 -34.56 -3.41
C SER A 124 -20.73 -35.12 -2.02
N ASN A 125 -20.80 -36.45 -1.88
CA ASN A 125 -21.12 -37.10 -0.62
C ASN A 125 -20.06 -36.86 0.45
N LYS A 126 -18.77 -36.93 0.10
CA LYS A 126 -17.66 -36.58 1.01
C LYS A 126 -17.81 -35.18 1.58
N TYR A 127 -18.09 -34.18 0.74
CA TYR A 127 -18.23 -32.79 1.21
C TYR A 127 -19.52 -32.54 1.99
N LYS A 128 -20.60 -33.30 1.74
CA LYS A 128 -21.82 -33.26 2.56
C LYS A 128 -21.55 -33.76 3.97
N GLU A 129 -20.83 -34.87 4.11
CA GLU A 129 -20.44 -35.41 5.41
C GLU A 129 -19.50 -34.46 6.17
N LEU A 130 -18.55 -33.82 5.49
CA LEU A 130 -17.72 -32.79 6.12
C LEU A 130 -18.55 -31.58 6.57
N ARG A 131 -19.58 -31.19 5.81
CA ARG A 131 -20.46 -30.07 6.17
C ARG A 131 -21.38 -30.40 7.34
N SER A 132 -21.86 -31.64 7.47
CA SER A 132 -22.72 -32.04 8.60
C SER A 132 -21.98 -32.01 9.93
N LYS A 133 -20.65 -32.13 9.92
CA LYS A 133 -19.78 -31.98 11.10
C LYS A 133 -19.61 -30.52 11.56
N ASN A 134 -20.04 -29.53 10.77
CA ASN A 134 -19.92 -28.11 11.14
C ASN A 134 -21.04 -27.68 12.11
N LYS A 135 -20.73 -27.68 13.40
CA LYS A 135 -21.66 -27.27 14.47
C LYS A 135 -21.65 -25.78 14.80
N LEU A 136 -20.66 -25.04 14.30
CA LEU A 136 -20.42 -23.63 14.64
C LEU A 136 -20.69 -22.75 13.43
N ALA A 137 -21.89 -22.89 12.86
CA ALA A 137 -22.32 -22.07 11.73
C ALA A 137 -22.71 -20.65 12.22
N HIS A 138 -22.22 -19.63 11.52
CA HIS A 138 -22.59 -18.24 11.78
C HIS A 138 -24.03 -17.94 11.29
N THR A 139 -24.64 -16.89 11.82
CA THR A 139 -26.04 -16.50 11.55
C THR A 139 -26.17 -15.26 10.64
N MET A 140 -25.06 -14.70 10.19
CA MET A 140 -24.98 -13.45 9.39
C MET A 140 -25.51 -13.53 7.94
N SER A 141 -26.10 -14.65 7.50
CA SER A 141 -26.67 -14.80 6.14
C SER A 141 -25.68 -14.34 5.04
N ARG A 142 -26.12 -13.54 4.06
CA ARG A 142 -25.32 -12.97 2.96
C ARG A 142 -24.51 -11.73 3.36
N LYS A 143 -24.53 -11.31 4.63
CA LYS A 143 -23.84 -10.10 5.10
C LYS A 143 -22.31 -10.26 5.06
N GLY A 144 -21.81 -11.38 5.59
CA GLY A 144 -20.38 -11.63 5.73
C GLY A 144 -19.72 -10.80 6.85
N TYR A 145 -18.45 -11.10 7.12
CA TYR A 145 -17.69 -10.51 8.23
C TYR A 145 -17.33 -9.04 8.01
N ALA A 146 -16.90 -8.65 6.79
CA ALA A 146 -16.50 -7.27 6.51
C ALA A 146 -17.63 -6.25 6.74
N ARG A 147 -18.87 -6.61 6.35
CA ARG A 147 -20.05 -5.76 6.62
C ARG A 147 -20.41 -5.73 8.10
N LEU A 148 -20.30 -6.87 8.78
CA LEU A 148 -20.58 -6.92 10.22
C LEU A 148 -19.58 -6.05 11.00
N GLU A 149 -18.30 -6.10 10.63
CA GLU A 149 -17.23 -5.29 11.21
C GLU A 149 -17.52 -3.80 11.05
N GLU A 150 -17.88 -3.37 9.84
CA GLU A 150 -18.23 -1.96 9.57
C GLU A 150 -19.49 -1.53 10.32
N GLU A 151 -20.55 -2.34 10.35
CA GLU A 151 -21.76 -2.04 11.13
C GLU A 151 -21.45 -1.89 12.63
N MET A 152 -20.57 -2.73 13.18
CA MET A 152 -20.13 -2.65 14.57
C MET A 152 -19.26 -1.41 14.80
N ARG A 153 -18.36 -1.08 13.88
CA ARG A 153 -17.51 0.12 13.94
C ARG A 153 -18.35 1.39 13.95
N VAL A 154 -19.33 1.49 13.04
CA VAL A 154 -20.27 2.62 12.99
C VAL A 154 -21.10 2.72 14.26
N ARG A 155 -21.63 1.59 14.77
CA ARG A 155 -22.39 1.55 16.03
C ARG A 155 -21.57 2.00 17.24
N SER A 156 -20.28 1.69 17.26
CA SER A 156 -19.35 2.04 18.34
C SER A 156 -18.69 3.42 18.16
N GLY A 157 -19.17 4.26 17.23
CA GLY A 157 -18.63 5.60 17.03
C GLY A 157 -17.24 5.64 16.39
N GLY A 158 -16.88 4.61 15.62
CA GLY A 158 -15.61 4.53 14.90
C GLY A 158 -14.52 3.72 15.59
N VAL A 159 -14.79 3.14 16.76
CA VAL A 159 -13.81 2.31 17.49
C VAL A 159 -13.55 0.99 16.77
N ASP A 160 -12.26 0.61 16.68
CA ASP A 160 -11.81 -0.65 16.09
C ASP A 160 -12.43 -1.86 16.82
N VAL A 161 -13.02 -2.77 16.05
CA VAL A 161 -13.71 -3.96 16.57
C VAL A 161 -12.72 -5.12 16.69
N THR A 162 -12.70 -5.80 17.83
CA THR A 162 -11.81 -6.96 17.99
C THR A 162 -12.34 -8.17 17.22
N ARG A 163 -11.42 -9.04 16.77
CA ARG A 163 -11.78 -10.30 16.09
C ARG A 163 -12.67 -11.20 16.94
N ALA A 164 -12.46 -11.21 18.25
CA ALA A 164 -13.25 -12.00 19.19
C ALA A 164 -14.69 -11.49 19.27
N ASP A 165 -14.87 -10.17 19.44
CA ASP A 165 -16.20 -9.55 19.50
C ASP A 165 -16.95 -9.74 18.18
N LEU A 166 -16.24 -9.58 17.06
CA LEU A 166 -16.79 -9.80 15.73
C LEU A 166 -17.24 -11.25 15.52
N TRP A 167 -16.47 -12.22 16.01
CA TRP A 167 -16.85 -13.64 15.96
C TRP A 167 -18.07 -13.91 16.86
N ILE A 168 -18.12 -13.34 18.06
CA ILE A 168 -19.26 -13.52 18.98
C ILE A 168 -20.54 -12.94 18.35
N GLU A 169 -20.50 -11.73 17.81
CA GLU A 169 -21.64 -11.09 17.15
C GLU A 169 -22.12 -11.88 15.93
N ALA A 170 -21.19 -12.47 15.16
CA ALA A 170 -21.47 -13.30 13.99
C ALA A 170 -22.29 -14.56 14.31
N HIS A 171 -22.30 -15.02 15.56
CA HIS A 171 -22.98 -16.24 16.00
C HIS A 171 -24.21 -15.98 16.89
N LYS A 172 -24.66 -14.73 16.99
CA LYS A 172 -25.92 -14.36 17.65
C LYS A 172 -27.08 -14.39 16.67
N ASN A 173 -28.24 -14.83 17.15
CA ASN A 173 -29.50 -14.70 16.41
C ASN A 173 -30.01 -13.24 16.42
N LYS A 174 -31.12 -12.97 15.72
CA LYS A 174 -31.75 -11.62 15.70
C LYS A 174 -32.16 -11.10 17.09
N LYS A 175 -32.29 -11.98 18.09
CA LYS A 175 -32.62 -11.66 19.49
C LYS A 175 -31.36 -11.49 20.36
N GLY A 176 -30.16 -11.51 19.77
CA GLY A 176 -28.89 -11.34 20.47
C GLY A 176 -28.38 -12.58 21.23
N ARG A 177 -29.03 -13.74 21.10
CA ARG A 177 -28.64 -14.97 21.81
C ARG A 177 -27.91 -15.95 20.87
N PRO A 178 -26.97 -16.77 21.36
CA PRO A 178 -26.43 -17.90 20.61
C PRO A 178 -27.56 -18.83 20.13
N HIS A 179 -27.45 -19.36 18.92
CA HIS A 179 -28.49 -20.25 18.36
C HIS A 179 -28.34 -21.72 18.81
N SER A 180 -27.16 -22.12 19.27
CA SER A 180 -26.85 -23.49 19.69
C SER A 180 -26.08 -23.47 21.02
N ASP A 181 -26.32 -24.47 21.86
CA ASP A 181 -25.63 -24.63 23.15
C ASP A 181 -24.12 -24.78 22.98
N GLU A 182 -23.67 -25.39 21.88
CA GLU A 182 -22.23 -25.54 21.61
C GLU A 182 -21.59 -24.19 21.28
N ILE A 183 -22.31 -23.29 20.61
CA ILE A 183 -21.88 -21.91 20.38
C ILE A 183 -21.84 -21.16 21.71
N ALA A 184 -22.84 -21.34 22.59
CA ALA A 184 -22.87 -20.68 23.89
C ALA A 184 -21.64 -21.01 24.74
N ARG A 185 -21.27 -22.31 24.83
CA ARG A 185 -20.06 -22.76 25.54
C ARG A 185 -18.77 -22.17 24.96
N VAL A 186 -18.70 -22.00 23.65
CA VAL A 186 -17.53 -21.41 22.99
C VAL A 186 -17.45 -19.91 23.28
N VAL A 187 -18.59 -19.19 23.22
CA VAL A 187 -18.64 -17.76 23.55
C VAL A 187 -18.19 -17.52 24.99
N GLU A 188 -18.63 -18.34 25.94
CA GLU A 188 -18.20 -18.28 27.33
C GLU A 188 -16.67 -18.41 27.47
N LYS A 189 -16.08 -19.43 26.83
CA LYS A 189 -14.61 -19.59 26.82
C LYS A 189 -13.86 -18.41 26.19
N ILE A 190 -14.39 -17.83 25.12
CA ILE A 190 -13.78 -16.66 24.48
C ILE A 190 -13.79 -15.47 25.44
N ASN A 191 -14.93 -15.23 26.11
CA ASN A 191 -15.05 -14.16 27.11
C ASN A 191 -14.07 -14.38 28.27
N GLU A 192 -13.93 -15.61 28.77
CA GLU A 192 -12.93 -15.93 29.80
C GLU A 192 -11.50 -15.62 29.34
N CYS A 193 -11.14 -15.99 28.11
CA CYS A 193 -9.83 -15.66 27.52
C CYS A 193 -9.62 -14.15 27.41
N GLN A 194 -10.64 -13.38 27.01
CA GLN A 194 -10.57 -11.92 26.96
C GLN A 194 -10.27 -11.31 28.33
N MET A 195 -10.93 -11.79 29.40
CA MET A 195 -10.70 -11.29 30.76
C MET A 195 -9.28 -11.57 31.27
N ARG A 196 -8.72 -12.74 30.93
CA ARG A 196 -7.34 -13.13 31.30
C ARG A 196 -6.27 -12.35 30.55
N SER A 197 -6.56 -11.87 29.32
CA SER A 197 -5.59 -11.19 28.46
C SER A 197 -5.35 -9.71 28.76
N SER A 198 -6.02 -9.14 29.75
CA SER A 198 -5.82 -7.75 30.23
C SER A 198 -4.36 -7.42 30.62
N THR A 199 -3.49 -8.43 30.74
CA THR A 199 -2.10 -8.29 31.22
C THR A 199 -1.03 -8.49 30.11
N SER A 200 -1.39 -8.82 28.86
CA SER A 200 -0.37 -8.98 27.80
C SER A 200 -0.86 -8.64 26.38
N THR A 201 -0.38 -7.52 25.85
CA THR A 201 -0.65 -6.96 24.51
C THR A 201 0.06 -7.75 23.40
N SER A 202 -0.22 -9.05 23.23
CA SER A 202 0.27 -9.76 22.04
C SER A 202 -0.71 -9.59 20.88
N GLN A 203 -0.40 -8.66 19.98
CA GLN A 203 -1.16 -8.39 18.73
C GLN A 203 -1.11 -9.54 17.70
N SER A 204 -0.69 -10.74 18.09
CA SER A 204 -0.53 -11.88 17.19
C SER A 204 -1.83 -12.64 17.03
N ILE A 205 -2.25 -12.88 15.78
CA ILE A 205 -3.48 -13.61 15.45
C ILE A 205 -3.52 -15.05 15.98
N ASN A 206 -2.35 -15.63 16.29
CA ASN A 206 -2.25 -16.99 16.83
C ASN A 206 -2.25 -17.04 18.36
N LYS A 207 -2.35 -15.90 19.04
CA LYS A 207 -2.34 -15.81 20.51
C LYS A 207 -3.57 -15.13 21.09
N ASP A 208 -4.47 -14.67 20.23
CA ASP A 208 -5.68 -13.98 20.64
C ASP A 208 -6.72 -14.96 21.25
N PRO A 209 -7.82 -14.45 21.83
CA PRO A 209 -8.83 -15.29 22.49
C PRO A 209 -9.40 -16.38 21.58
N ILE A 210 -9.57 -16.10 20.29
CA ILE A 210 -10.07 -17.08 19.32
C ILE A 210 -9.06 -18.21 19.12
N ALA A 211 -7.77 -17.90 18.94
CA ALA A 211 -6.72 -18.90 18.79
C ALA A 211 -6.50 -19.71 20.08
N GLN A 212 -6.75 -19.13 21.26
CA GLN A 212 -6.69 -19.86 22.53
C GLN A 212 -7.80 -20.92 22.63
N VAL A 213 -9.01 -20.61 22.19
CA VAL A 213 -10.16 -21.53 22.24
C VAL A 213 -10.11 -22.60 21.15
N PHE A 214 -9.68 -22.23 19.94
CA PHE A 214 -9.72 -23.09 18.77
C PHE A 214 -8.36 -23.65 18.31
N GLY A 215 -7.29 -23.31 19.02
CA GLY A 215 -5.92 -23.56 18.58
C GLY A 215 -5.43 -22.56 17.50
N PRO A 216 -4.15 -22.64 17.12
CA PRO A 216 -3.54 -21.73 16.15
C PRO A 216 -4.24 -21.78 14.79
N GLU A 217 -4.19 -20.67 14.04
CA GLU A 217 -4.78 -20.62 12.70
C GLU A 217 -3.96 -21.44 11.70
N HIS A 218 -4.65 -22.16 10.82
CA HIS A 218 -4.01 -22.88 9.72
C HIS A 218 -3.56 -21.94 8.60
N GLN A 219 -2.60 -22.39 7.80
CA GLN A 219 -2.16 -21.68 6.61
C GLN A 219 -3.33 -21.59 5.60
N GLY A 220 -3.60 -20.38 5.10
CA GLY A 220 -4.57 -20.15 4.01
C GLY A 220 -5.93 -19.57 4.42
N ARG A 221 -6.34 -19.59 5.69
CA ARG A 221 -7.57 -18.90 6.13
C ARG A 221 -7.54 -18.53 7.60
N VAL A 222 -8.06 -17.35 7.91
CA VAL A 222 -8.27 -16.87 9.28
C VAL A 222 -9.75 -16.94 9.65
N ARG A 223 -10.06 -17.55 10.80
CA ARG A 223 -11.43 -17.52 11.36
C ARG A 223 -11.80 -16.10 11.79
N GLY A 224 -13.04 -15.69 11.50
CA GLY A 224 -13.59 -14.41 11.96
C GLY A 224 -13.27 -13.17 11.13
N LEU A 225 -12.49 -13.28 10.04
CA LEU A 225 -12.09 -12.13 9.21
C LEU A 225 -12.61 -12.16 7.77
N GLY A 226 -13.53 -13.08 7.45
CA GLY A 226 -14.15 -13.17 6.13
C GLY A 226 -13.38 -14.02 5.11
N PHE A 227 -13.74 -13.85 3.83
CA PHE A 227 -13.24 -14.65 2.72
C PHE A 227 -11.86 -14.13 2.24
N GLY A 228 -10.95 -15.03 1.90
CA GLY A 228 -9.63 -14.69 1.33
C GLY A 228 -8.58 -14.19 2.33
N VAL A 229 -8.96 -13.98 3.60
CA VAL A 229 -8.01 -13.49 4.62
C VAL A 229 -7.11 -14.61 5.12
N THR A 230 -5.81 -14.47 4.88
CA THR A 230 -4.78 -15.42 5.33
C THR A 230 -3.99 -14.87 6.52
N PRO A 231 -3.38 -15.74 7.37
CA PRO A 231 -2.54 -15.29 8.47
C PRO A 231 -1.38 -14.38 8.00
N THR A 232 -0.81 -14.65 6.83
CA THR A 232 0.26 -13.84 6.21
C THR A 232 -0.23 -12.45 5.85
N SER A 233 -1.40 -12.34 5.21
CA SER A 233 -2.00 -11.05 4.85
C SER A 233 -2.30 -10.20 6.11
N VAL A 234 -2.79 -10.83 7.19
CA VAL A 234 -3.01 -10.12 8.46
C VAL A 234 -1.69 -9.64 9.05
N ARG A 235 -0.66 -10.49 9.09
CA ARG A 235 0.66 -10.11 9.62
C ARG A 235 1.26 -8.93 8.85
N ALA A 236 1.20 -8.98 7.53
CA ALA A 236 1.65 -7.88 6.67
C ALA A 236 0.86 -6.59 6.99
N THR A 237 -0.47 -6.67 7.06
CA THR A 237 -1.33 -5.52 7.39
C THR A 237 -1.01 -4.95 8.79
N THR A 238 -0.81 -5.80 9.79
CA THR A 238 -0.43 -5.39 11.14
C THR A 238 0.92 -4.68 11.14
N GLN A 239 1.93 -5.24 10.47
CA GLN A 239 3.24 -4.59 10.34
C GLN A 239 3.15 -3.24 9.63
N SER A 240 2.43 -3.16 8.50
CA SER A 240 2.18 -1.91 7.81
C SER A 240 1.48 -0.89 8.71
N SER A 241 0.47 -1.29 9.48
CA SER A 241 -0.24 -0.38 10.39
C SER A 241 0.65 0.17 11.51
N ILE A 242 1.58 -0.65 12.03
CA ILE A 242 2.56 -0.23 13.04
C ILE A 242 3.52 0.78 12.43
N LEU A 243 4.02 0.53 11.21
CA LEU A 243 4.91 1.45 10.50
C LEU A 243 4.21 2.77 10.18
N VAL A 244 2.96 2.74 9.71
CA VAL A 244 2.17 3.94 9.44
C VAL A 244 1.97 4.75 10.71
N ARG A 245 1.60 4.12 11.85
CA ARG A 245 1.49 4.83 13.14
C ARG A 245 2.80 5.45 13.58
N LYS A 246 3.92 4.75 13.38
CA LYS A 246 5.25 5.28 13.67
C LYS A 246 5.57 6.50 12.81
N LEU A 247 5.36 6.40 11.50
CA LEU A 247 5.55 7.51 10.57
C LEU A 247 4.66 8.71 10.91
N GLN A 248 3.37 8.49 11.23
CA GLN A 248 2.47 9.55 11.67
C GLN A 248 2.98 10.25 12.94
N GLY A 249 3.51 9.50 13.91
CA GLY A 249 4.13 10.07 15.11
C GLY A 249 5.40 10.86 14.79
N ASP A 250 6.22 10.38 13.86
CA ASP A 250 7.43 11.09 13.41
C ASP A 250 7.06 12.38 12.65
N PHE A 251 6.00 12.38 11.85
CA PHE A 251 5.45 13.58 11.19
C PHE A 251 4.96 14.62 12.20
N GLN A 252 4.19 14.21 13.21
CA GLN A 252 3.74 15.12 14.29
C GLN A 252 4.92 15.75 15.04
N ARG A 253 5.95 14.96 15.35
CA ARG A 253 7.18 15.47 15.98
C ARG A 253 7.94 16.45 15.09
N LEU A 254 7.89 16.27 13.77
CA LEU A 254 8.51 17.17 12.82
C LEU A 254 7.74 18.49 12.71
N GLU A 255 6.41 18.44 12.70
CA GLU A 255 5.55 19.63 12.75
C GLU A 255 5.79 20.43 14.03
N GLU A 256 5.85 19.79 15.20
CA GLU A 256 6.15 20.46 16.48
C GLU A 256 7.50 21.19 16.44
N LYS A 257 8.54 20.57 15.87
CA LYS A 257 9.86 21.21 15.71
C LYS A 257 9.82 22.39 14.73
N HIS A 258 9.04 22.28 13.66
CA HIS A 258 8.85 23.38 12.72
C HIS A 258 8.16 24.58 13.37
N GLU A 259 7.15 24.35 14.19
CA GLU A 259 6.44 25.40 14.94
C GLU A 259 7.38 26.09 15.94
N GLN A 260 8.18 25.31 16.69
CA GLN A 260 9.19 25.85 17.63
C GLN A 260 10.23 26.73 16.94
N LEU A 261 10.73 26.31 15.77
CA LEU A 261 11.66 27.10 14.97
C LEU A 261 10.99 28.38 14.42
N ALA A 262 9.75 28.29 13.96
CA ALA A 262 9.00 29.45 13.48
C ALA A 262 8.77 30.48 14.59
N GLU A 263 8.48 30.03 15.81
CA GLU A 263 8.32 30.89 16.99
C GLU A 263 9.65 31.54 17.40
N LEU A 264 10.77 30.81 17.35
CA LEU A 264 12.11 31.35 17.59
C LEU A 264 12.45 32.47 16.59
N VAL A 265 12.19 32.26 15.29
CA VAL A 265 12.40 33.28 14.24
C VAL A 265 11.51 34.50 14.49
N ARG A 266 10.24 34.29 14.85
CA ARG A 266 9.29 35.36 15.16
C ARG A 266 9.71 36.17 16.40
N SER A 267 10.28 35.51 17.40
CA SER A 267 10.81 36.16 18.61
C SER A 267 12.07 37.01 18.37
N GLN A 268 12.82 36.72 17.30
CA GLN A 268 13.99 37.51 16.88
C GLN A 268 13.61 38.72 16.01
N GLN A 269 12.36 38.80 15.55
CA GLN A 269 11.82 39.97 14.85
C GLN A 269 11.14 40.91 15.85
N MET A 270 11.84 41.99 16.25
CA MET A 270 11.25 43.10 17.01
C MET A 270 10.12 43.81 16.22
N PRO A 271 9.12 44.41 16.89
CA PRO A 271 8.01 45.09 16.21
C PRO A 271 8.49 46.34 15.45
N PRO A 272 7.80 46.75 14.36
CA PRO A 272 8.21 47.86 13.52
C PRO A 272 7.79 49.18 14.17
N SER A 273 8.57 49.66 15.13
CA SER A 273 8.42 51.02 15.65
C SER A 273 9.79 51.68 15.81
N SER A 274 9.97 52.76 15.03
CA SER A 274 11.02 53.79 15.14
C SER A 274 12.48 53.36 14.95
N ARG A 275 12.97 53.48 13.70
CA ARG A 275 14.40 53.72 13.45
C ARG A 275 14.62 54.62 12.23
N GLN A 276 14.18 55.87 12.34
CA GLN A 276 14.97 56.96 11.79
C GLN A 276 16.00 57.34 12.87
N GLN A 277 17.22 56.80 12.78
CA GLN A 277 18.44 57.39 13.34
C GLN A 277 19.65 56.53 12.94
N GLN A 278 20.39 57.04 11.96
CA GLN A 278 21.84 57.17 11.93
C GLN A 278 22.63 56.14 12.78
N ASN A 279 23.28 55.18 12.11
CA ASN A 279 24.45 54.49 12.64
C ASN A 279 25.33 54.02 11.47
N ASN A 280 26.50 54.63 11.33
CA ASN A 280 27.60 54.04 10.58
C ASN A 280 27.88 52.63 11.14
N PRO A 281 28.19 51.63 10.30
CA PRO A 281 28.56 50.31 10.78
C PRO A 281 29.82 50.39 11.65
N PRO A 282 29.90 49.62 12.75
CA PRO A 282 31.12 49.56 13.55
C PRO A 282 32.21 48.89 12.71
N ASN A 283 33.30 49.61 12.46
CA ASN A 283 34.46 49.10 11.72
C ASN A 283 35.00 47.84 12.44
N LEU A 284 34.79 46.66 11.85
CA LEU A 284 35.14 45.35 12.41
C LEU A 284 36.52 44.86 11.96
N ARG A 285 37.22 45.66 11.15
CA ARG A 285 38.52 45.35 10.58
C ARG A 285 39.58 45.14 11.68
N GLY A 286 40.25 43.99 11.67
CA GLY A 286 41.29 43.60 12.62
C GLY A 286 40.80 42.96 13.93
N LYS A 287 39.50 42.66 14.05
CA LYS A 287 38.98 41.96 15.25
C LYS A 287 39.14 40.45 15.10
N LYS A 288 39.66 39.81 16.16
CA LYS A 288 39.82 38.35 16.24
C LYS A 288 38.46 37.68 16.38
N CYS A 289 38.15 36.74 15.50
CA CYS A 289 36.95 35.93 15.51
C CYS A 289 37.30 34.45 15.79
N LYS A 290 36.37 33.76 16.44
CA LYS A 290 36.49 32.34 16.81
C LYS A 290 35.57 31.53 15.91
N ILE A 291 36.11 30.55 15.20
CA ILE A 291 35.37 29.68 14.27
C ILE A 291 34.99 28.40 15.01
N PHE A 292 33.69 28.09 15.03
CA PHE A 292 33.14 26.90 15.69
C PHE A 292 32.63 25.89 14.67
N ASP A 293 32.72 24.61 15.00
CA ASP A 293 32.23 23.50 14.17
C ASP A 293 30.70 23.51 14.11
N TRP A 294 30.14 23.55 12.89
CA TRP A 294 28.70 23.57 12.64
C TRP A 294 28.02 22.22 12.90
N LEU A 295 28.77 21.11 12.96
CA LEU A 295 28.22 19.76 13.20
C LEU A 295 27.99 19.45 14.70
N CYS A 296 27.42 20.41 15.43
CA CYS A 296 26.90 20.26 16.81
C CYS A 296 27.92 20.03 17.95
N THR A 297 29.24 20.12 17.76
CA THR A 297 30.18 19.90 18.88
C THR A 297 30.63 21.16 19.63
N SER A 298 30.28 22.38 19.19
CA SER A 298 30.71 23.66 19.80
C SER A 298 32.22 23.74 20.12
N LYS A 299 33.04 22.91 19.46
CA LYS A 299 34.49 22.95 19.61
C LYS A 299 35.03 24.09 18.75
N LEU A 300 35.95 24.86 19.33
CA LEU A 300 36.71 25.90 18.64
C LEU A 300 37.63 25.22 17.61
N VAL A 301 37.41 25.51 16.33
CA VAL A 301 38.14 24.90 15.19
C VAL A 301 39.27 25.81 14.71
N GLY A 302 39.19 27.11 14.98
CA GLY A 302 40.25 28.06 14.67
C GLY A 302 39.97 29.47 15.16
N GLU A 303 41.00 30.31 15.21
CA GLU A 303 40.89 31.75 15.44
C GLU A 303 41.33 32.47 14.16
N GLY A 304 40.50 33.39 13.65
CA GLY A 304 40.77 34.21 12.47
C GLY A 304 40.73 35.69 12.81
N GLU A 305 41.12 36.55 11.87
CA GLU A 305 41.02 38.00 11.99
C GLU A 305 40.17 38.55 10.83
N ILE A 306 39.23 39.44 11.14
CA ILE A 306 38.32 39.99 10.13
C ILE A 306 39.08 41.01 9.27
N GLU A 307 39.35 40.66 8.01
CA GLU A 307 40.14 41.47 7.08
C GLU A 307 39.33 42.61 6.43
N THR A 308 38.02 42.45 6.25
CA THR A 308 37.13 43.48 5.67
C THR A 308 35.66 43.15 5.92
N ASP A 309 34.81 44.17 6.00
CA ASP A 309 33.34 44.08 6.06
C ASP A 309 32.68 44.58 4.76
N ASP A 310 33.47 44.90 3.74
CA ASP A 310 32.99 45.36 2.44
C ASP A 310 32.41 44.17 1.61
N PRO A 311 31.10 44.17 1.28
CA PRO A 311 30.46 43.12 0.50
C PRO A 311 31.00 42.97 -0.94
N MET A 312 31.76 43.96 -1.42
CA MET A 312 32.41 43.94 -2.74
C MET A 312 33.86 43.44 -2.69
N HIS A 313 34.40 43.13 -1.50
CA HIS A 313 35.74 42.57 -1.39
C HIS A 313 35.78 41.14 -1.94
N LEU A 314 36.83 40.86 -2.71
CA LEU A 314 37.05 39.58 -3.38
C LEU A 314 37.94 38.71 -2.49
N VAL A 315 37.45 37.54 -2.08
CA VAL A 315 38.28 36.49 -1.47
C VAL A 315 38.43 35.39 -2.52
N ASP A 316 39.66 35.11 -2.96
CA ASP A 316 39.95 34.19 -4.07
C ASP A 316 39.09 34.40 -5.33
N GLY A 317 38.79 35.68 -5.64
CA GLY A 317 38.02 36.07 -6.82
C GLY A 317 36.50 36.01 -6.67
N ILE A 318 35.96 35.73 -5.48
CA ILE A 318 34.52 35.63 -5.21
C ILE A 318 34.06 36.76 -4.28
N PRO A 319 33.07 37.59 -4.66
CA PRO A 319 32.55 38.66 -3.82
C PRO A 319 31.63 38.10 -2.72
N ILE A 320 31.78 38.63 -1.50
CA ILE A 320 31.12 38.12 -0.29
C ILE A 320 29.60 38.39 -0.28
N GLY A 321 29.11 39.41 -1.00
CA GLY A 321 27.73 39.92 -0.90
C GLY A 321 26.82 39.79 -2.13
N GLY A 322 27.15 39.00 -3.15
CA GLY A 322 26.30 38.83 -4.34
C GLY A 322 25.49 37.53 -4.32
N GLY A 323 24.22 37.54 -4.78
CA GLY A 323 23.48 36.28 -5.04
C GLY A 323 24.25 35.34 -5.98
N MET A 324 23.89 34.05 -6.04
CA MET A 324 24.64 33.00 -6.77
C MET A 324 25.03 33.34 -8.22
N TYR A 325 24.36 34.30 -8.85
CA TYR A 325 24.61 34.74 -10.22
C TYR A 325 25.36 36.07 -10.33
N GLY A 326 25.72 36.76 -9.24
CA GLY A 326 26.37 38.07 -9.23
C GLY A 326 25.40 39.27 -9.12
N SER A 327 25.96 40.47 -8.93
CA SER A 327 25.19 41.73 -8.88
C SER A 327 24.58 42.08 -10.24
N VAL A 328 23.33 42.55 -10.26
CA VAL A 328 22.60 42.97 -11.48
C VAL A 328 23.36 44.06 -12.25
N GLY A 329 24.19 44.86 -11.55
CA GLY A 329 25.05 45.87 -12.16
C GLY A 329 26.23 45.29 -12.96
N GLN A 330 26.71 44.08 -12.64
CA GLN A 330 27.80 43.41 -13.35
C GLN A 330 27.29 42.49 -14.48
N LEU A 331 26.11 41.87 -14.32
CA LEU A 331 25.55 40.98 -15.34
C LEU A 331 24.94 41.74 -16.51
N GLY A 332 24.51 42.97 -16.28
CA GLY A 332 23.67 43.72 -17.23
C GLY A 332 22.23 43.19 -17.21
N VAL A 333 21.28 44.12 -17.27
CA VAL A 333 19.84 43.83 -17.18
C VAL A 333 19.39 42.83 -18.26
N GLY A 334 19.99 42.87 -19.46
CA GLY A 334 19.70 41.95 -20.55
C GLY A 334 20.03 40.48 -20.23
N ASN A 335 21.20 40.20 -19.67
CA ASN A 335 21.59 38.83 -19.34
C ASN A 335 20.80 38.30 -18.14
N ALA A 336 20.46 39.16 -17.18
CA ALA A 336 19.59 38.77 -16.07
C ALA A 336 18.19 38.33 -16.57
N ILE A 337 17.61 39.07 -17.52
CA ILE A 337 16.33 38.69 -18.14
C ILE A 337 16.48 37.38 -18.92
N LEU A 338 17.57 37.17 -19.65
CA LEU A 338 17.81 35.91 -20.37
C LEU A 338 17.88 34.70 -19.44
N ILE A 339 18.55 34.81 -18.28
CA ILE A 339 18.60 33.73 -17.28
C ILE A 339 17.20 33.42 -16.75
N ILE A 340 16.40 34.44 -16.44
CA ILE A 340 15.02 34.27 -15.97
C ILE A 340 14.17 33.56 -17.03
N VAL A 341 14.26 34.00 -18.29
CA VAL A 341 13.54 33.38 -19.41
C VAL A 341 13.98 31.93 -19.59
N GLN A 342 15.27 31.62 -19.49
CA GLN A 342 15.79 30.26 -19.58
C GLN A 342 15.23 29.36 -18.48
N PHE A 343 15.18 29.83 -17.23
CA PHE A 343 14.58 29.09 -16.13
C PHE A 343 13.07 28.87 -16.32
N CYS A 344 12.34 29.88 -16.81
CA CYS A 344 10.92 29.74 -17.13
C CYS A 344 10.68 28.69 -18.22
N VAL A 345 11.46 28.70 -19.31
CA VAL A 345 11.34 27.72 -20.39
C VAL A 345 11.69 26.31 -19.90
N ALA A 346 12.76 26.16 -19.12
CA ALA A 346 13.11 24.87 -18.51
C ALA A 346 12.00 24.35 -17.59
N GLY A 347 11.39 25.22 -16.78
CA GLY A 347 10.25 24.87 -15.92
C GLY A 347 9.03 24.41 -16.72
N ILE A 348 8.68 25.11 -17.81
CA ILE A 348 7.57 24.72 -18.69
C ILE A 348 7.82 23.35 -19.32
N ILE A 349 9.04 23.08 -19.80
CA ILE A 349 9.39 21.78 -20.38
C ILE A 349 9.24 20.66 -19.34
N VAL A 350 9.72 20.87 -18.10
CA VAL A 350 9.59 19.89 -17.01
C VAL A 350 8.12 19.63 -16.67
N MET A 351 7.29 20.68 -16.62
CA MET A 351 5.84 20.54 -16.39
C MET A 351 5.16 19.75 -17.52
N CYS A 352 5.47 20.03 -18.78
CA CYS A 352 4.93 19.28 -19.91
C CYS A 352 5.38 17.81 -19.89
N LEU A 353 6.62 17.53 -19.48
CA LEU A 353 7.12 16.16 -19.36
C LEU A 353 6.37 15.38 -18.27
N ASP A 354 6.04 16.03 -17.15
CA ASP A 354 5.25 15.43 -16.08
C ASP A 354 3.82 15.10 -16.57
N GLU A 355 3.16 16.00 -17.30
CA GLU A 355 1.85 15.73 -17.90
C GLU A 355 1.87 14.57 -18.92
N LEU A 356 2.94 14.44 -19.72
CA LEU A 356 3.08 13.34 -20.68
C LEU A 356 3.25 11.99 -19.98
N LEU A 357 4.04 11.94 -18.90
CA LEU A 357 4.21 10.73 -18.09
C LEU A 357 2.90 10.34 -17.38
N GLN A 358 2.14 11.33 -16.90
CA GLN A 358 0.84 11.10 -16.26
C GLN A 358 -0.24 10.60 -17.23
N LYS A 359 -0.18 10.96 -18.52
CA LYS A 359 -1.14 10.51 -19.56
C LYS A 359 -0.90 9.08 -20.07
N GLY A 360 -0.08 8.30 -19.37
CA GLY A 360 0.07 6.85 -19.61
C GLY A 360 1.25 6.44 -20.51
N TYR A 361 2.11 7.39 -20.89
CA TYR A 361 3.37 7.08 -21.58
C TYR A 361 4.51 6.71 -20.62
N GLY A 362 4.32 6.83 -19.31
CA GLY A 362 5.30 6.50 -18.27
C GLY A 362 4.81 5.45 -17.27
N LEU A 363 5.75 4.72 -16.65
CA LEU A 363 5.49 3.73 -15.60
C LEU A 363 5.42 4.34 -14.17
N GLY A 364 5.32 5.67 -14.04
CA GLY A 364 5.34 6.36 -12.74
C GLY A 364 5.12 7.87 -12.83
N SER A 365 5.21 8.56 -11.68
CA SER A 365 5.09 10.03 -11.57
C SER A 365 6.37 10.72 -12.05
N GLY A 366 6.27 11.81 -12.82
CA GLY A 366 7.42 12.53 -13.36
C GLY A 366 8.36 13.05 -12.28
N ILE A 367 7.82 13.55 -11.16
CA ILE A 367 8.61 14.02 -10.01
C ILE A 367 9.50 12.90 -9.44
N SER A 368 8.94 11.69 -9.28
CA SER A 368 9.69 10.55 -8.77
C SER A 368 10.80 10.09 -9.72
N LEU A 369 10.56 10.19 -11.03
CA LEU A 369 11.55 9.86 -12.05
C LEU A 369 12.71 10.85 -12.04
N PHE A 370 12.44 12.16 -11.93
CA PHE A 370 13.50 13.17 -11.86
C PHE A 370 14.39 13.02 -10.63
N ILE A 371 13.80 12.75 -9.47
CA ILE A 371 14.56 12.51 -8.23
C ILE A 371 15.41 11.25 -8.37
N ALA A 372 14.83 10.16 -8.89
CA ALA A 372 15.56 8.91 -9.11
C ALA A 372 16.72 9.09 -10.08
N THR A 373 16.51 9.75 -11.22
CA THR A 373 17.57 9.99 -12.22
C THR A 373 18.72 10.82 -11.66
N ASN A 374 18.43 11.87 -10.87
CA ASN A 374 19.48 12.69 -10.25
C ASN A 374 20.31 11.90 -9.23
N ILE A 375 19.66 11.04 -8.44
CA ILE A 375 20.35 10.14 -7.50
C ILE A 375 21.20 9.13 -8.26
N TYR A 376 20.67 8.50 -9.32
CA TYR A 376 21.41 7.54 -10.13
C TYR A 376 22.60 8.19 -10.83
N GLU A 377 22.42 9.39 -11.40
CA GLU A 377 23.50 10.17 -12.00
C GLU A 377 24.61 10.43 -10.98
N THR A 378 24.26 10.90 -9.78
CA THR A 378 25.24 11.15 -8.70
C THR A 378 26.00 9.87 -8.32
N ILE A 379 25.29 8.74 -8.21
CA ILE A 379 25.90 7.45 -7.87
C ILE A 379 26.84 6.98 -8.99
N ILE A 380 26.41 7.09 -10.25
CA ILE A 380 27.21 6.68 -11.41
C ILE A 380 28.47 7.54 -11.52
N TRP A 381 28.36 8.86 -11.37
CA TRP A 381 29.52 9.74 -11.38
C TRP A 381 30.47 9.46 -10.22
N LYS A 382 29.97 9.21 -9.00
CA LYS A 382 30.86 8.81 -7.89
C LYS A 382 31.55 7.46 -8.10
N ALA A 383 30.92 6.53 -8.84
CA ALA A 383 31.50 5.22 -9.12
C ALA A 383 32.51 5.27 -10.28
N PHE A 384 32.25 6.07 -11.32
CA PHE A 384 32.96 6.07 -12.59
C PHE A 384 33.55 7.43 -13.00
N SER A 385 33.68 8.39 -12.08
CA SER A 385 34.30 9.70 -12.38
C SER A 385 35.74 9.49 -12.88
N PRO A 386 36.08 9.95 -14.09
CA PRO A 386 37.43 9.87 -14.63
C PRO A 386 38.33 11.02 -14.13
N MET A 387 37.84 11.88 -13.23
CA MET A 387 38.63 12.98 -12.66
C MET A 387 39.72 12.45 -11.73
N MET A 388 40.92 13.00 -11.86
CA MET A 388 42.06 12.70 -11.01
C MET A 388 42.22 13.78 -9.96
N ILE A 389 42.41 13.38 -8.71
CA ILE A 389 42.67 14.30 -7.59
C ILE A 389 44.06 13.99 -7.04
N ASN A 390 44.93 15.00 -6.98
CA ASN A 390 46.28 14.87 -6.44
C ASN A 390 46.28 15.15 -4.94
N ALA A 391 46.08 14.12 -4.12
CA ALA A 391 46.06 14.22 -2.64
C ALA A 391 47.45 14.08 -1.99
N GLY A 392 48.51 14.58 -2.65
CA GLY A 392 49.88 14.61 -2.12
C GLY A 392 50.61 13.25 -2.06
N ARG A 393 49.94 12.13 -2.35
CA ARG A 393 50.54 10.77 -2.45
C ARG A 393 50.65 10.24 -3.89
N GLY A 394 50.28 11.04 -4.88
CA GLY A 394 50.24 10.69 -6.31
C GLY A 394 48.87 10.99 -6.92
N PRO A 395 48.70 10.79 -8.25
CA PRO A 395 47.42 10.91 -8.91
C PRO A 395 46.52 9.71 -8.56
N GLU A 396 45.43 9.96 -7.84
CA GLU A 396 44.40 8.97 -7.55
C GLU A 396 43.11 9.34 -8.31
N PHE A 397 42.41 8.33 -8.84
CA PHE A 397 41.11 8.55 -9.48
C PHE A 397 40.01 8.73 -8.43
N GLU A 398 39.12 9.69 -8.66
CA GLU A 398 37.96 9.94 -7.78
C GLU A 398 36.94 8.79 -7.83
N GLY A 399 36.76 8.18 -9.02
CA GLY A 399 35.83 7.08 -9.22
C GLY A 399 36.28 5.79 -8.56
N VAL A 400 35.45 5.24 -7.65
CA VAL A 400 35.75 4.03 -6.87
C VAL A 400 36.13 2.84 -7.75
N VAL A 401 35.44 2.63 -8.87
CA VAL A 401 35.67 1.46 -9.73
C VAL A 401 36.96 1.63 -10.54
N ILE A 402 37.19 2.83 -11.08
CA ILE A 402 38.38 3.14 -11.89
C ILE A 402 39.64 3.11 -11.01
N ALA A 403 39.55 3.67 -9.80
CA ALA A 403 40.62 3.61 -8.81
C ALA A 403 40.97 2.16 -8.44
N LEU A 404 39.97 1.30 -8.26
CA LEU A 404 40.18 -0.11 -7.93
C LEU A 404 40.90 -0.87 -9.06
N PHE A 405 40.48 -0.69 -10.31
CA PHE A 405 41.17 -1.30 -11.45
C PHE A 405 42.59 -0.79 -11.62
N HIS A 406 42.82 0.52 -11.43
CA HIS A 406 44.15 1.10 -11.53
C HIS A 406 45.09 0.59 -10.42
N LEU A 407 44.59 0.50 -9.18
CA LEU A 407 45.37 -0.03 -8.05
C LEU A 407 45.68 -1.52 -8.25
N GLN A 408 44.73 -2.29 -8.77
CA GLN A 408 44.92 -3.71 -9.02
C GLN A 408 45.88 -3.96 -10.19
N ALA A 409 45.85 -3.14 -11.24
CA ALA A 409 46.84 -3.20 -12.31
C ALA A 409 48.26 -2.88 -11.82
N LEU A 410 48.42 -1.89 -10.92
CA LEU A 410 49.69 -1.60 -10.27
C LEU A 410 50.18 -2.75 -9.38
N LEU A 411 49.28 -3.40 -8.63
CA LEU A 411 49.59 -4.57 -7.80
C LEU A 411 50.02 -5.80 -8.60
N TRP A 412 49.57 -5.94 -9.85
CA TRP A 412 50.02 -7.01 -10.76
C TRP A 412 51.38 -6.73 -11.42
N TRP A 413 51.85 -5.48 -11.35
CA TRP A 413 53.12 -5.04 -11.95
C TRP A 413 54.28 -5.00 -10.95
N LEU A 414 53.97 -5.10 -9.64
CA LEU A 414 54.89 -5.31 -8.51
C LEU A 414 55.01 -6.80 -8.20
#